data_AF-A0A371PP70-F1
#
_entry.id   AF-A0A371PP70-F1
#
_cell.length_a   1.000
_cell.length_b   1.000
_cell.length_c   1.000
_cell.angle_alpha   90.00
_cell.angle_beta   90.00
_cell.angle_gamma   90.00
#
_symmetry.space_group_name_H-M   'P 1'
#
loop_
_entity.id
_entity.type
_entity.pdbx_description
1 polymer ?
#
loop_
_entity_poly.entity_id
_entity_poly.type
_entity_poly.pdbx_seq_one_letter_code
_entity_poly.pdbx_strand_id
1 'polypeptide(L)'
;MTRWLRARGVRSPEELAATAVGAAKQQHTAVPGEAVIAQLVRTLAEDVRVLNEKVAAIDRLIEDRFRAHDRAEVITSMPGIGPLLGAEFLAGVGSGIAFFATPDRLAAFAGLAPAPYDSGNERQPPPAPALPPRSPARLLHIRPDEHPLRPQFANLLRTQAERRQATRPSCPRPRPPPRQRPLGPDP
;
A
#
# COMPACT_ATOMS: atom_id res chain seq x y z
N MET A 1 10.06 26.12 8.95
CA MET A 1 9.77 25.36 7.71
C MET A 1 11.04 25.04 6.92
N THR A 2 11.85 26.03 6.51
CA THR A 2 13.08 25.83 5.70
C THR A 2 14.05 24.78 6.25
N ARG A 3 14.34 24.79 7.56
CA ARG A 3 15.22 23.78 8.21
C ARG A 3 14.71 22.35 7.99
N TRP A 4 13.40 22.14 8.09
CA TRP A 4 12.77 20.84 7.90
C TRP A 4 12.84 20.38 6.43
N LEU A 5 12.65 21.30 5.48
CA LEU A 5 12.78 21.01 4.05
C LEU A 5 14.22 20.63 3.66
N ARG A 6 15.22 21.35 4.21
CA ARG A 6 16.65 21.01 4.04
C ARG A 6 16.96 19.61 4.55
N ALA A 7 16.48 19.27 5.75
CA ALA A 7 16.68 17.94 6.33
C ALA A 7 16.08 16.79 5.48
N ARG A 8 15.17 17.11 4.55
CA ARG A 8 14.56 16.14 3.63
C ARG A 8 15.10 16.21 2.20
N GLY A 9 16.20 16.95 1.98
CA GLY A 9 16.84 17.04 0.66
C GLY A 9 15.98 17.72 -0.41
N VAL A 10 15.01 18.53 -0.01
CA VAL A 10 14.15 19.27 -0.94
C VAL A 10 14.97 20.30 -1.71
N ARG A 11 14.81 20.32 -3.03
CA ARG A 11 15.43 21.34 -3.90
C ARG A 11 14.87 22.73 -3.58
N SER A 12 15.75 23.74 -3.53
CA SER A 12 15.44 25.14 -3.19
C SER A 12 14.50 25.34 -1.97
N PRO A 13 14.92 24.91 -0.77
CA PRO A 13 14.07 24.87 0.41
C PRO A 13 13.67 26.26 0.93
N GLU A 14 14.47 27.30 0.68
CA GLU A 14 14.12 28.69 1.02
C GLU A 14 12.97 29.19 0.15
N GLU A 15 13.08 29.04 -1.16
CA GLU A 15 12.07 29.49 -2.13
C GLU A 15 10.74 28.78 -1.93
N LEU A 16 10.77 27.46 -1.73
CA LEU A 16 9.56 26.68 -1.49
C LEU A 16 8.88 27.10 -0.17
N ALA A 17 9.65 27.31 0.91
CA ALA A 17 9.09 27.77 2.17
C ALA A 17 8.48 29.18 2.04
N ALA A 18 9.17 30.08 1.34
CA ALA A 18 8.68 31.44 1.11
C ALA A 18 7.39 31.43 0.27
N THR A 19 7.36 30.63 -0.80
CA THR A 19 6.19 30.47 -1.68
C THR A 19 5.00 29.90 -0.92
N ALA A 20 5.20 28.83 -0.15
CA ALA A 20 4.14 28.19 0.62
C ALA A 20 3.55 29.13 1.69
N VAL A 21 4.41 29.84 2.43
CA VAL A 21 3.95 30.83 3.42
C VAL A 21 3.27 32.02 2.75
N GLY A 22 3.79 32.47 1.60
CA GLY A 22 3.19 33.54 0.80
C GLY A 22 1.78 33.17 0.34
N ALA A 23 1.60 31.98 -0.23
CA ALA A 23 0.30 31.47 -0.66
C ALA A 23 -0.68 31.33 0.51
N ALA A 24 -0.21 30.79 1.65
CA ALA A 24 -1.05 30.66 2.85
C ALA A 24 -1.54 32.02 3.38
N LYS A 25 -0.70 33.07 3.30
CA LYS A 25 -1.08 34.43 3.68
C LYS A 25 -2.09 35.08 2.73
N GLN A 26 -2.09 34.68 1.45
CA GLN A 26 -3.03 35.19 0.44
C GLN A 26 -4.42 34.53 0.54
N GLN A 27 -4.55 33.44 1.29
CA GLN A 27 -5.84 32.78 1.51
C GLN A 27 -6.66 33.59 2.54
N HIS A 28 -7.73 34.23 2.07
CA HIS A 28 -8.61 35.05 2.91
C HIS A 28 -10.04 34.51 3.04
N THR A 29 -10.37 33.42 2.34
CA THR A 29 -11.71 32.83 2.35
C THR A 29 -11.90 31.96 3.58
N ALA A 30 -12.73 32.43 4.53
CA ALA A 30 -13.21 31.63 5.65
C ALA A 30 -14.49 30.89 5.25
N VAL A 31 -14.57 29.59 5.56
CA VAL A 31 -15.73 28.75 5.25
C VAL A 31 -16.33 28.19 6.55
N PRO A 32 -17.67 28.10 6.68
CA PRO A 32 -18.29 27.44 7.83
C PRO A 32 -17.74 26.02 8.03
N GLY A 33 -17.29 25.70 9.25
CA GLY A 33 -16.74 24.39 9.60
C GLY A 33 -15.24 24.19 9.33
N GLU A 34 -14.53 25.21 8.83
CA GLU A 34 -13.09 25.13 8.54
C GLU A 34 -12.26 24.65 9.74
N ALA A 35 -12.57 25.10 10.96
CA ALA A 35 -11.85 24.68 12.17
C ALA A 35 -11.97 23.17 12.44
N VAL A 36 -13.16 22.59 12.22
CA VAL A 36 -13.39 21.14 12.40
C VAL A 36 -12.65 20.36 11.31
N ILE A 37 -12.74 20.82 10.06
CA ILE A 37 -12.02 20.20 8.94
C ILE A 37 -10.50 20.27 9.17
N ALA A 38 -9.98 21.40 9.64
CA ALA A 38 -8.56 21.57 9.95
C ALA A 38 -8.07 20.60 11.04
N GLN A 39 -8.91 20.30 12.04
CA GLN A 39 -8.61 19.27 13.04
C GLN A 39 -8.56 17.87 12.41
N LEU A 40 -9.52 17.53 11.54
CA LEU A 40 -9.51 16.23 10.83
C LEU A 40 -8.28 16.07 9.93
N VAL A 41 -7.95 17.10 9.15
CA VAL A 41 -6.77 17.11 8.28
C VAL A 41 -5.49 16.96 9.12
N ARG A 42 -5.40 17.62 10.28
CA ARG A 42 -4.27 17.46 11.20
C ARG A 42 -4.13 16.02 11.68
N THR A 43 -5.22 15.38 12.09
CA THR A 43 -5.20 13.97 12.52
C THR A 43 -4.70 13.06 11.40
N LEU A 44 -5.23 13.22 10.18
CA LEU A 44 -4.79 12.43 9.02
C LEU A 44 -3.32 12.67 8.67
N ALA A 45 -2.84 13.91 8.79
CA ALA A 45 -1.43 14.23 8.55
C ALA A 45 -0.50 13.54 9.57
N GLU A 46 -0.91 13.44 10.83
CA GLU A 46 -0.18 12.69 11.85
C GLU A 46 -0.20 11.18 11.55
N ASP A 47 -1.33 10.62 11.12
CA ASP A 47 -1.42 9.21 10.73
C ASP A 47 -0.46 8.89 9.57
N VAL A 48 -0.41 9.75 8.55
CA VAL A 48 0.54 9.62 7.43
C VAL A 48 1.98 9.68 7.92
N ARG A 49 2.31 10.57 8.87
CA ARG A 49 3.66 10.64 9.46
C ARG A 49 4.02 9.34 10.16
N VAL A 50 3.12 8.82 11.01
CA VAL A 50 3.33 7.55 11.72
C VAL A 50 3.48 6.38 10.75
N LEU A 51 2.70 6.35 9.67
CA LEU A 51 2.82 5.29 8.67
C LEU A 51 4.16 5.34 7.94
N ASN A 52 4.64 6.54 7.58
CA ASN A 52 5.96 6.70 6.97
C ASN A 52 7.09 6.23 7.90
N GLU A 53 6.98 6.46 9.21
CA GLU A 53 7.94 5.95 10.19
C GLU A 53 7.93 4.41 10.26
N LYS A 54 6.74 3.81 10.18
CA LYS A 54 6.60 2.34 10.13
C LYS A 54 7.18 1.76 8.84
N VAL A 55 6.94 2.39 7.69
CA VAL A 55 7.56 2.00 6.40
C VAL A 55 9.07 2.01 6.54
N ALA A 56 9.66 3.12 6.99
CA ALA A 56 11.11 3.23 7.17
C ALA A 56 11.69 2.25 8.22
N ALA A 57 10.90 1.84 9.21
CA ALA A 57 11.30 0.79 10.14
C ALA A 57 11.30 -0.59 9.48
N ILE A 58 10.27 -0.90 8.69
CA ILE A 58 10.16 -2.17 7.96
C ILE A 58 11.24 -2.25 6.88
N ASP A 59 11.51 -1.18 6.14
CA ASP A 59 12.57 -1.13 5.13
C ASP A 59 13.92 -1.53 5.74
N ARG A 60 14.25 -0.98 6.93
CA ARG A 60 15.47 -1.37 7.66
C ARG A 60 15.49 -2.85 8.03
N LEU A 61 14.38 -3.39 8.53
CA LEU A 61 14.29 -4.83 8.84
C LEU A 61 14.47 -5.70 7.60
N ILE A 62 13.93 -5.27 6.45
CA ILE A 62 14.10 -5.96 5.16
C ILE A 62 15.56 -5.90 4.73
N GLU A 63 16.19 -4.73 4.79
CA GLU A 63 17.60 -4.56 4.43
C GLU A 63 18.51 -5.42 5.31
N ASP A 64 18.32 -5.41 6.63
CA ASP A 64 19.09 -6.22 7.58
C ASP A 64 18.93 -7.72 7.28
N ARG A 65 17.70 -8.16 7.02
CA ARG A 65 17.42 -9.55 6.66
C ARG A 65 18.06 -9.93 5.32
N PHE A 66 18.02 -9.04 4.34
CA PHE A 66 18.63 -9.25 3.04
C PHE A 66 20.15 -9.33 3.15
N ARG A 67 20.81 -8.46 3.91
CA ARG A 67 22.27 -8.48 4.11
C ARG A 67 22.75 -9.80 4.74
N ALA A 68 21.93 -10.44 5.56
CA ALA A 68 22.21 -11.75 6.15
C ALA A 68 21.96 -12.93 5.20
N HIS A 69 21.50 -12.70 3.97
CA HIS A 69 21.20 -13.75 3.00
C HIS A 69 22.46 -14.15 2.21
N ASP A 70 22.66 -15.46 2.00
CA ASP A 70 23.85 -16.05 1.32
C ASP A 70 24.15 -15.49 -0.08
N ARG A 71 23.17 -14.83 -0.71
CA ARG A 71 23.25 -14.29 -2.08
C ARG A 71 23.28 -12.76 -2.13
N ALA A 72 23.30 -12.09 -0.99
CA ALA A 72 23.21 -10.64 -0.91
C ALA A 72 24.32 -9.97 -1.72
N GLU A 73 25.56 -10.40 -1.50
CA GLU A 73 26.75 -9.84 -2.16
C GLU A 73 26.67 -9.94 -3.68
N VAL A 74 26.33 -11.14 -4.20
CA VAL A 74 26.18 -11.39 -5.64
C VAL A 74 25.09 -10.51 -6.23
N ILE A 75 23.95 -10.38 -5.55
CA ILE A 75 22.81 -9.60 -6.07
C ILE A 75 23.14 -8.10 -6.08
N THR A 76 23.77 -7.59 -5.03
CA THR A 76 24.15 -6.17 -4.95
C THR A 76 25.36 -5.80 -5.80
N SER A 77 26.07 -6.78 -6.36
CA SER A 77 27.14 -6.53 -7.33
C SER A 77 26.61 -5.99 -8.66
N MET A 78 25.32 -6.20 -8.95
CA MET A 78 24.69 -5.67 -10.15
C MET A 78 24.49 -4.15 -10.04
N PRO A 79 24.85 -3.37 -11.07
CA PRO A 79 24.71 -1.92 -11.04
C PRO A 79 23.23 -1.51 -10.86
N GLY A 80 22.97 -0.65 -9.89
CA GLY A 80 21.63 -0.16 -9.59
C GLY A 80 20.79 -1.06 -8.67
N ILE A 81 21.31 -2.23 -8.24
CA ILE A 81 20.60 -3.11 -7.30
C ILE A 81 21.12 -2.87 -5.87
N GLY A 82 20.36 -2.09 -5.10
CA GLY A 82 20.59 -1.92 -3.67
C GLY A 82 19.96 -3.02 -2.81
N PRO A 83 20.20 -3.04 -1.49
CA PRO A 83 19.68 -4.06 -0.58
C PRO A 83 18.16 -4.25 -0.63
N LEU A 84 17.39 -3.16 -0.65
CA LEU A 84 15.92 -3.23 -0.70
C LEU A 84 15.42 -3.81 -2.02
N LEU A 85 15.99 -3.37 -3.15
CA LEU A 85 15.67 -3.91 -4.48
C LEU A 85 16.12 -5.37 -4.63
N GLY A 86 17.27 -5.74 -4.04
CA GLY A 86 17.74 -7.12 -4.00
C GLY A 86 16.82 -8.03 -3.19
N ALA A 87 16.27 -7.53 -2.08
CA ALA A 87 15.27 -8.22 -1.28
C ALA A 87 13.97 -8.44 -2.07
N GLU A 88 13.50 -7.40 -2.78
CA GLU A 88 12.34 -7.48 -3.67
C GLU A 88 12.57 -8.49 -4.80
N PHE A 89 13.75 -8.49 -5.41
CA PHE A 89 14.13 -9.47 -6.41
C PHE A 89 14.04 -10.90 -5.88
N LEU A 90 14.61 -11.18 -4.70
CA LEU A 90 14.52 -12.50 -4.08
C LEU A 90 13.07 -12.90 -3.76
N ALA A 91 12.27 -11.96 -3.25
CA ALA A 91 10.86 -12.19 -2.96
C ALA A 91 10.05 -12.48 -4.23
N GLY A 92 10.33 -11.79 -5.34
CA GLY A 92 9.68 -11.97 -6.63
C GLY A 92 10.05 -13.28 -7.33
N VAL A 93 11.29 -13.74 -7.16
CA VAL A 93 11.78 -15.05 -7.65
C VAL A 93 11.18 -16.21 -6.85
N GLY A 94 10.82 -16.01 -5.58
CA GLY A 94 10.12 -17.00 -4.75
C GLY A 94 11.06 -17.98 -4.06
N SER A 95 10.87 -19.30 -4.24
CA SER A 95 11.59 -20.40 -3.55
C SER A 95 13.09 -20.51 -3.88
N GLY A 96 13.68 -19.43 -4.35
CA GLY A 96 15.09 -19.28 -4.67
C GLY A 96 15.37 -19.42 -6.16
N ILE A 97 16.48 -18.84 -6.58
CA ILE A 97 17.00 -18.89 -7.97
C ILE A 97 17.16 -20.34 -8.47
N ALA A 98 17.33 -21.31 -7.55
CA ALA A 98 17.41 -22.74 -7.87
C ALA A 98 16.12 -23.31 -8.50
N PHE A 99 14.99 -22.60 -8.40
CA PHE A 99 13.78 -22.93 -9.14
C PHE A 99 14.00 -22.87 -10.67
N PHE A 100 14.90 -22.01 -11.13
CA PHE A 100 15.22 -21.87 -12.54
C PHE A 100 16.39 -22.79 -12.91
N ALA A 101 16.12 -23.79 -13.75
CA ALA A 101 17.12 -24.75 -14.22
C ALA A 101 18.29 -24.09 -14.98
N THR A 102 18.05 -22.95 -15.63
CA THR A 102 19.08 -22.18 -16.34
C THR A 102 18.88 -20.67 -16.14
N PRO A 103 19.95 -19.87 -16.21
CA PRO A 103 19.87 -18.41 -16.20
C PRO A 103 18.94 -17.85 -17.29
N ASP A 104 18.92 -18.47 -18.47
CA ASP A 104 18.06 -18.05 -19.59
C ASP A 104 16.57 -18.16 -19.24
N ARG A 105 16.18 -19.16 -18.44
CA ARG A 105 14.79 -19.30 -17.98
C ARG A 105 14.41 -18.21 -17.00
N LEU A 106 15.34 -17.78 -16.14
CA LEU A 106 15.12 -16.64 -15.26
C LEU A 106 15.02 -15.34 -16.07
N ALA A 107 15.90 -15.15 -17.06
CA ALA A 107 15.83 -14.00 -17.95
C ALA A 107 14.52 -13.96 -18.74
N ALA A 108 14.05 -15.10 -19.25
CA ALA A 108 12.75 -15.20 -19.91
C ALA A 108 11.58 -14.88 -18.96
N PHE A 109 11.63 -15.38 -17.72
CA PHE A 109 10.64 -15.04 -16.69
C PHE A 109 10.61 -13.55 -16.37
N ALA A 110 11.78 -12.92 -16.29
CA ALA A 110 11.93 -11.48 -16.06
C ALA A 110 11.59 -10.62 -17.29
N GLY A 111 11.30 -11.23 -18.45
CA GLY A 111 11.08 -10.51 -19.71
C GLY A 111 12.35 -9.86 -20.28
N LEU A 112 13.52 -10.31 -19.84
CA LEU A 112 14.84 -9.84 -20.28
C LEU A 112 15.44 -10.68 -21.41
N ALA A 113 14.85 -11.84 -21.71
CA ALA A 113 15.30 -12.66 -22.84
C ALA A 113 15.15 -11.89 -24.16
N PRO A 114 16.18 -11.90 -25.04
CA PRO A 114 16.10 -11.20 -26.31
C PRO A 114 14.94 -11.75 -27.16
N ALA A 115 14.25 -10.86 -27.86
CA ALA A 115 13.30 -11.28 -28.87
C ALA A 115 14.06 -12.07 -29.96
N PRO A 116 13.51 -13.20 -30.46
CA PRO A 116 14.10 -13.90 -31.58
C PRO A 116 14.25 -12.93 -32.75
N TYR A 117 15.50 -12.62 -33.11
CA TYR A 117 15.85 -11.80 -34.27
C TYR A 117 16.43 -12.73 -35.32
N ASP A 118 15.60 -13.10 -36.31
CA ASP A 118 16.00 -14.00 -37.39
C ASP A 118 16.43 -13.16 -38.60
N SER A 119 17.73 -13.14 -38.89
CA SER A 119 18.29 -12.45 -40.06
C SER A 119 18.41 -13.35 -41.30
N GLY A 120 17.92 -14.60 -41.28
CA GLY A 120 17.93 -15.44 -42.47
C GLY A 120 17.74 -16.93 -42.23
N ASN A 121 16.56 -17.41 -42.62
CA ASN A 121 16.26 -18.69 -43.27
C ASN A 121 16.66 -20.02 -42.62
N GLU A 122 16.71 -20.12 -41.28
CA GLU A 122 16.76 -21.45 -40.63
C GLU A 122 15.70 -21.62 -39.52
N ARG A 123 14.80 -22.57 -39.80
CA ARG A 123 13.77 -23.22 -38.96
C ARG A 123 13.53 -22.62 -37.56
N GLN A 124 12.39 -21.95 -37.45
CA GLN A 124 11.76 -21.58 -36.20
C GLN A 124 11.47 -22.80 -35.30
N PRO A 125 11.96 -22.84 -34.05
CA PRO A 125 11.39 -23.70 -33.02
C PRO A 125 9.94 -23.26 -32.73
N PRO A 126 9.02 -24.16 -32.37
CA PRO A 126 7.64 -23.78 -32.12
C PRO A 126 7.58 -22.67 -31.07
N PRO A 127 6.66 -21.70 -31.22
CA PRO A 127 6.51 -20.62 -30.26
C PRO A 127 6.33 -21.22 -28.86
N ALA A 128 7.04 -20.64 -27.88
CA ALA A 128 6.82 -21.00 -26.48
C ALA A 128 5.31 -20.95 -26.19
N PRO A 129 4.77 -21.93 -25.43
CA PRO A 129 3.34 -21.97 -25.16
C PRO A 129 2.91 -20.61 -24.65
N ALA A 130 1.90 -20.03 -25.31
CA ALA A 130 1.36 -18.74 -24.93
C ALA A 130 1.09 -18.77 -23.42
N LEU A 131 1.77 -17.89 -22.69
CA LEU A 131 1.35 -17.62 -21.32
C LEU A 131 -0.13 -17.24 -21.40
N PRO A 132 -1.00 -17.86 -20.58
CA PRO A 132 -2.42 -17.52 -20.58
C PRO A 132 -2.57 -16.01 -20.44
N PRO A 133 -3.63 -15.41 -21.03
CA PRO A 133 -3.82 -13.97 -21.01
C PRO A 133 -3.64 -13.44 -19.59
N ARG A 134 -2.97 -12.29 -19.48
CA ARG A 134 -2.80 -11.54 -18.23
C ARG A 134 -4.18 -11.30 -17.60
N SER A 135 -4.63 -12.25 -16.81
CA SER A 135 -5.57 -12.00 -15.74
C SER A 135 -4.74 -11.36 -14.63
N PRO A 136 -5.23 -10.29 -13.97
CA PRO A 136 -4.53 -9.66 -12.85
C PRO A 136 -4.38 -10.57 -11.62
N ALA A 137 -4.73 -11.86 -11.73
CA ALA A 137 -4.81 -12.84 -10.65
C ALA A 137 -3.66 -13.85 -10.63
N ARG A 138 -2.49 -13.52 -11.21
CA ARG A 138 -1.28 -14.36 -11.07
C ARG A 138 -0.14 -13.70 -10.30
N LEU A 139 -0.50 -12.77 -9.41
CA LEU A 139 0.31 -12.44 -8.25
C LEU A 139 -0.06 -13.45 -7.15
N LEU A 140 0.88 -14.34 -6.80
CA LEU A 140 0.83 -15.30 -5.69
C LEU A 140 0.02 -16.59 -5.94
N HIS A 141 0.69 -17.68 -6.35
CA HIS A 141 0.31 -19.01 -5.85
C HIS A 141 1.03 -19.24 -4.51
N ILE A 142 0.70 -18.41 -3.53
CA ILE A 142 0.90 -18.76 -2.12
C ILE A 142 -0.32 -19.57 -1.74
N ARG A 143 -0.11 -20.81 -1.30
CA ARG A 143 -1.18 -21.56 -0.63
C ARG A 143 -1.62 -20.74 0.59
N PRO A 144 -2.91 -20.39 0.74
CA PRO A 144 -3.41 -19.54 1.82
C PRO A 144 -3.18 -20.12 3.24
N ASP A 145 -2.73 -21.37 3.30
CA ASP A 145 -2.56 -22.16 4.52
C ASP A 145 -1.11 -22.10 5.06
N GLU A 146 -0.13 -21.65 4.27
CA GLU A 146 1.30 -21.68 4.62
C GLU A 146 1.94 -20.29 4.72
N HIS A 147 1.16 -19.24 5.02
CA HIS A 147 1.69 -17.87 5.10
C HIS A 147 2.29 -17.57 6.50
N PRO A 148 3.62 -17.33 6.63
CA PRO A 148 4.27 -17.09 7.93
C PRO A 148 3.96 -15.73 8.58
N LEU A 149 3.23 -14.85 7.87
CA LEU A 149 2.79 -13.55 8.37
C LEU A 149 1.28 -13.40 8.16
N ARG A 150 0.48 -14.22 8.85
CA ARG A 150 -0.93 -13.90 9.07
C ARG A 150 -1.04 -12.84 10.17
N PRO A 151 -1.29 -11.55 9.87
CA PRO A 151 -1.80 -10.68 10.91
C PRO A 151 -3.24 -11.10 11.22
N GLN A 152 -3.52 -11.40 12.48
CA GLN A 152 -4.85 -11.81 12.97
C GLN A 152 -5.86 -10.65 13.02
N PHE A 153 -5.94 -9.82 11.98
CA PHE A 153 -6.85 -8.66 11.93
C PHE A 153 -8.33 -9.03 11.89
N ALA A 154 -8.66 -10.28 11.53
CA ALA A 154 -10.04 -10.77 11.49
C ALA A 154 -10.76 -10.66 12.85
N ASN A 155 -10.02 -10.84 13.95
CA ASN A 155 -10.60 -10.72 15.29
C ASN A 155 -10.73 -9.26 15.74
N LEU A 156 -9.85 -8.37 15.26
CA LEU A 156 -9.79 -6.95 15.63
C LEU A 156 -11.01 -6.17 15.14
N LEU A 157 -11.48 -6.44 13.93
CA LEU A 157 -12.71 -5.82 13.40
C LEU A 157 -13.96 -6.35 14.10
N ARG A 158 -13.97 -7.62 14.52
CA ARG A 158 -15.06 -8.23 15.28
C ARG A 158 -15.18 -7.64 16.69
N THR A 159 -14.05 -7.48 17.40
CA THR A 159 -14.04 -6.84 18.73
C THR A 159 -14.45 -5.36 18.69
N GLN A 160 -14.09 -4.65 17.61
CA GLN A 160 -14.47 -3.23 17.43
C GLN A 160 -15.96 -3.07 17.08
N ALA A 161 -16.52 -3.97 16.25
CA ALA A 161 -17.94 -4.00 15.93
C ALA A 161 -18.79 -4.32 17.17
N GLU A 162 -18.36 -5.26 18.01
CA GLU A 162 -19.02 -5.63 19.27
C GLU A 162 -18.97 -4.51 20.31
N ARG A 163 -17.83 -3.79 20.46
CA ARG A 163 -17.73 -2.61 21.35
C ARG A 163 -18.64 -1.45 20.90
N ARG A 164 -18.78 -1.23 19.59
CA ARG A 164 -19.70 -0.21 19.03
C ARG A 164 -21.16 -0.59 19.24
N GLN A 165 -21.51 -1.87 19.24
CA GLN A 165 -22.87 -2.34 19.52
C GLN A 165 -23.21 -2.29 21.01
N ALA A 166 -22.26 -2.61 21.89
CA ALA A 166 -22.45 -2.53 23.35
C ALA A 166 -22.62 -1.09 23.89
N THR A 167 -22.12 -0.09 23.16
CA THR A 167 -22.17 1.33 23.59
C THR A 167 -23.35 2.11 22.99
N ARG A 168 -24.23 1.45 22.20
CA ARG A 168 -25.46 2.09 21.70
C ARG A 168 -26.57 1.95 22.74
N PRO A 169 -27.07 3.05 23.34
CA PRO A 169 -28.28 2.97 24.14
C PRO A 169 -29.43 2.49 23.24
N SER A 170 -30.19 1.50 23.71
CA SER A 170 -31.39 1.01 23.03
C SER A 170 -32.36 2.17 22.84
N CYS A 171 -32.59 2.58 21.60
CA CYS A 171 -33.59 3.61 21.30
C CYS A 171 -34.97 3.04 21.64
N PRO A 172 -35.78 3.66 22.52
CA PRO A 172 -37.12 3.19 22.80
C PRO A 172 -37.96 3.23 21.52
N ARG A 173 -38.75 2.19 21.26
CA ARG A 173 -39.71 2.22 20.16
C ARG A 173 -40.65 3.43 20.36
N PRO A 174 -40.94 4.22 19.32
CA PRO A 174 -41.90 5.31 19.43
C PRO A 174 -43.27 4.76 19.86
N ARG A 175 -43.91 5.41 20.84
CA ARG A 175 -45.25 5.02 21.30
C ARG A 175 -46.25 5.18 20.14
N PRO A 176 -47.21 4.25 19.98
CA PRO A 176 -48.28 4.45 19.02
C PRO A 176 -49.09 5.71 19.39
N PRO A 177 -49.59 6.45 18.38
CA PRO A 177 -50.40 7.64 18.64
C PRO A 177 -51.68 7.27 19.42
N PRO A 178 -52.19 8.16 20.29
CA PRO A 178 -53.43 7.92 20.99
C PRO A 178 -54.59 7.77 19.99
N ARG A 179 -55.44 6.76 20.19
CA ARG A 179 -56.68 6.58 19.42
C ARG A 179 -57.55 7.81 19.62
N GLN A 180 -57.83 8.54 18.54
CA GLN A 180 -58.83 9.61 18.58
C GLN A 180 -60.19 8.99 18.91
N ARG A 181 -60.81 9.50 19.98
CA ARG A 181 -62.18 9.14 20.35
C ARG A 181 -63.12 9.88 19.36
N PRO A 182 -64.13 9.23 18.77
CA PRO A 182 -65.03 9.91 17.84
C PRO A 182 -65.72 11.08 18.56
N LEU A 183 -65.77 12.25 17.92
CA LEU A 183 -66.68 13.33 18.33
C LEU A 183 -68.10 12.77 18.29
N GLY A 184 -68.78 12.78 19.43
CA GLY A 184 -70.22 12.59 19.47
C GLY A 184 -70.92 13.77 18.79
N PRO A 185 -72.19 13.59 18.34
CA PRO A 185 -72.92 14.65 17.65
C PRO A 185 -73.21 15.82 18.61
N ASP A 186 -72.94 17.04 18.14
CA ASP A 186 -73.30 18.29 18.81
C ASP A 186 -74.84 18.45 18.87
N PRO A 187 -75.39 19.05 19.94
CA PRO A 187 -76.82 19.36 20.08
C PRO A 187 -77.28 20.56 19.24
#